data_AF-A0AAE9LS42-F1
#
_entry.id   AF-A0AAE9LS42-F1
#
_cell.length_a   1.000
_cell.length_b   1.000
_cell.length_c   1.000
_cell.angle_alpha   90.00
_cell.angle_beta   90.00
_cell.angle_gamma   90.00
#
_symmetry.space_group_name_H-M   'P 1'
#
loop_
_entity.id
_entity.type
_entity.pdbx_description
1 polymer ?
#
loop_
_entity_poly.entity_id
_entity_poly.type
_entity_poly.pdbx_seq_one_letter_code
_entity_poly.pdbx_strand_id
1 'polypeptide(L)'
;MKLQVKTALAALILGMCSTVVLADGEEAAKGGDGGYHHPGRDGCGTKCDGKIDIELFVEKHCDLDIDKSKIVMQKNLIGGKWSGQSGFDVRANAPYSLNITKPSTLDNEIDASQKIPVNVDTKLGLFNYTGAVLPYTSSTRTFTVKAETVSAVSDMAHWGTYKGTYKVAVAF
;
A
#
# COMPACT_ATOMS: atom_id res chain seq x y z
N MET A 1 -16.75 -46.89 -25.63
CA MET A 1 -15.77 -47.69 -24.85
C MET A 1 -15.74 -47.13 -23.43
N LYS A 2 -15.50 -48.01 -22.45
CA LYS A 2 -16.03 -48.01 -21.06
C LYS A 2 -15.66 -46.80 -20.16
N LEU A 3 -16.64 -46.47 -19.30
CA LEU A 3 -16.60 -45.76 -18.01
C LEU A 3 -15.35 -46.09 -17.18
N GLN A 4 -14.84 -45.14 -16.36
CA GLN A 4 -14.42 -45.38 -14.96
C GLN A 4 -14.43 -44.07 -14.14
N VAL A 5 -15.51 -43.85 -13.39
CA VAL A 5 -15.56 -42.97 -12.22
C VAL A 5 -14.92 -43.73 -11.06
N LYS A 6 -13.90 -43.15 -10.41
CA LYS A 6 -13.33 -43.70 -9.17
C LYS A 6 -13.88 -42.93 -7.98
N THR A 7 -15.00 -43.42 -7.45
CA THR A 7 -15.46 -43.15 -6.09
C THR A 7 -14.62 -43.97 -5.11
N ALA A 8 -13.87 -43.32 -4.23
CA ALA A 8 -13.27 -43.95 -3.05
C ALA A 8 -14.10 -43.55 -1.83
N LEU A 9 -14.98 -44.46 -1.41
CA LEU A 9 -15.72 -44.41 -0.16
C LEU A 9 -14.79 -44.95 0.93
N ALA A 10 -14.29 -44.09 1.82
CA ALA A 10 -13.60 -44.52 3.04
C ALA A 10 -14.51 -44.24 4.23
N ALA A 11 -15.28 -45.26 4.61
CA ALA A 11 -15.87 -45.35 5.93
C ALA A 11 -14.93 -46.18 6.80
N LEU A 12 -14.43 -45.60 7.90
CA LEU A 12 -14.10 -46.36 9.10
C LEU A 12 -14.47 -45.53 10.33
N ILE A 13 -14.94 -46.25 11.33
CA ILE A 13 -15.92 -45.86 12.34
C ILE A 13 -15.24 -45.84 13.73
N LEU A 14 -15.66 -44.88 14.57
CA LEU A 14 -15.64 -44.79 16.05
C LEU A 14 -14.30 -44.70 16.80
N GLY A 15 -14.18 -43.65 17.64
CA GLY A 15 -13.19 -43.61 18.71
C GLY A 15 -13.10 -42.32 19.52
N MET A 16 -14.08 -42.10 20.40
CA MET A 16 -14.00 -41.33 21.67
C MET A 16 -14.15 -39.79 21.63
N CYS A 17 -14.96 -39.34 22.59
CA CYS A 17 -15.53 -38.02 22.78
C CYS A 17 -14.52 -36.89 22.88
N SER A 18 -14.75 -35.82 22.12
CA SER A 18 -14.41 -34.46 22.53
C SER A 18 -15.45 -33.54 21.91
N THR A 19 -16.35 -33.03 22.74
CA THR A 19 -17.31 -32.00 22.36
C THR A 19 -16.53 -30.79 21.85
N VAL A 20 -16.58 -30.55 20.55
CA VAL A 20 -16.16 -29.27 19.96
C VAL A 20 -17.29 -28.30 20.29
N VAL A 21 -17.10 -27.48 21.32
CA VAL A 21 -18.05 -26.40 21.62
C VAL A 21 -17.81 -25.31 20.58
N LEU A 22 -18.58 -25.39 19.49
CA LEU A 22 -18.90 -24.22 18.68
C LEU A 22 -19.89 -23.39 19.51
N ALA A 23 -19.39 -22.37 20.21
CA ALA A 23 -20.26 -21.35 20.79
C ALA A 23 -20.56 -20.31 19.70
N ASP A 24 -21.59 -20.65 18.91
CA ASP A 24 -22.38 -19.70 18.13
C ASP A 24 -23.48 -19.17 19.08
N GLY A 25 -23.73 -17.86 19.08
CA GLY A 25 -25.00 -17.30 19.53
C GLY A 25 -25.13 -16.76 20.97
N GLU A 26 -25.35 -15.44 20.99
CA GLU A 26 -26.27 -14.67 21.86
C GLU A 26 -25.95 -14.35 23.34
N GLU A 27 -25.74 -13.03 23.53
CA GLU A 27 -26.18 -12.13 24.60
C GLU A 27 -26.44 -12.67 26.02
N ALA A 28 -25.59 -12.26 26.97
CA ALA A 28 -26.06 -11.83 28.29
C ALA A 28 -25.05 -10.93 29.04
N ALA A 29 -25.43 -9.67 29.18
CA ALA A 29 -25.32 -8.80 30.35
C ALA A 29 -23.99 -8.64 31.14
N LYS A 30 -23.47 -7.41 31.07
CA LYS A 30 -22.89 -6.56 32.14
C LYS A 30 -22.15 -7.25 33.30
N GLY A 31 -20.86 -6.94 33.42
CA GLY A 31 -20.25 -6.58 34.71
C GLY A 31 -18.84 -7.10 34.92
N GLY A 32 -17.97 -6.22 35.40
CA GLY A 32 -16.97 -6.59 36.39
C GLY A 32 -15.55 -6.85 35.91
N ASP A 33 -14.66 -6.03 36.45
CA ASP A 33 -13.21 -6.06 36.44
C ASP A 33 -12.61 -7.35 37.05
N GLY A 34 -11.40 -7.74 36.60
CA GLY A 34 -10.44 -8.56 37.38
C GLY A 34 -10.28 -10.06 37.10
N GLY A 35 -9.03 -10.48 36.81
CA GLY A 35 -8.44 -11.72 37.35
C GLY A 35 -8.29 -12.95 36.42
N TYR A 36 -7.04 -13.31 36.10
CA TYR A 36 -6.68 -14.62 35.51
C TYR A 36 -6.87 -15.76 36.54
N HIS A 37 -7.65 -16.80 36.22
CA HIS A 37 -7.83 -17.98 37.07
C HIS A 37 -6.80 -19.08 36.78
N HIS A 38 -6.10 -19.56 37.82
CA HIS A 38 -5.22 -20.74 37.76
C HIS A 38 -5.98 -21.99 38.27
N PRO A 39 -5.93 -23.13 37.56
CA PRO A 39 -6.64 -24.34 37.99
C PRO A 39 -6.01 -24.89 39.28
N GLY A 40 -6.83 -24.99 40.32
CA GLY A 40 -6.50 -25.66 41.57
C GLY A 40 -6.27 -24.77 42.81
N ARG A 41 -6.54 -23.45 42.77
CA ARG A 41 -6.36 -22.60 43.97
C ARG A 41 -7.59 -21.90 44.55
N ASP A 42 -8.73 -21.85 43.85
CA ASP A 42 -9.89 -21.09 44.36
C ASP A 42 -11.20 -21.90 44.28
N GLY A 43 -11.65 -22.35 45.46
CA GLY A 43 -13.07 -22.49 45.83
C GLY A 43 -13.83 -23.74 45.38
N CYS A 44 -14.19 -24.60 46.35
CA CYS A 44 -15.40 -25.41 46.25
C CYS A 44 -16.63 -24.47 46.44
N GLY A 45 -17.27 -24.09 45.33
CA GLY A 45 -18.49 -23.28 45.31
C GLY A 45 -19.41 -23.68 44.15
N THR A 46 -20.64 -23.16 44.11
CA THR A 46 -21.66 -23.54 43.11
C THR A 46 -21.54 -22.81 41.76
N LYS A 47 -20.55 -21.93 41.60
CA LYS A 47 -20.32 -21.16 40.38
C LYS A 47 -18.82 -21.03 40.10
N CYS A 48 -18.43 -21.38 38.88
CA CYS A 48 -17.07 -21.29 38.39
C CYS A 48 -17.05 -20.33 37.19
N ASP A 49 -16.73 -19.06 37.44
CA ASP A 49 -16.58 -18.05 36.40
C ASP A 49 -15.09 -17.84 36.09
N GLY A 50 -14.77 -17.40 34.87
CA GLY A 50 -13.43 -16.99 34.50
C GLY A 50 -13.41 -16.08 33.28
N LYS A 51 -12.34 -15.30 33.12
CA LYS A 51 -12.17 -14.34 32.02
C LYS A 51 -10.82 -14.55 31.33
N ILE A 52 -10.81 -14.42 30.02
CA ILE A 52 -9.59 -14.36 29.20
C ILE A 52 -9.66 -13.08 28.37
N ASP A 53 -8.67 -12.21 28.55
CA ASP A 53 -8.51 -11.03 27.72
C ASP A 53 -7.71 -11.39 26.45
N ILE A 54 -8.17 -10.89 25.29
CA ILE A 54 -7.55 -11.12 23.98
C ILE A 54 -7.16 -9.76 23.39
N GLU A 55 -5.90 -9.61 22.99
CA GLU A 55 -5.34 -8.38 22.41
C GLU A 55 -4.61 -8.67 21.09
N LEU A 56 -4.74 -7.77 20.12
CA LEU A 56 -4.01 -7.78 18.86
C LEU A 56 -3.51 -6.37 18.54
N PHE A 57 -2.19 -6.23 18.39
CA PHE A 57 -1.56 -5.02 17.87
C PHE A 57 -1.19 -5.22 16.39
N VAL A 58 -1.55 -4.25 15.55
CA VAL A 58 -1.21 -4.23 14.12
C VAL A 58 -0.37 -3.00 13.84
N GLU A 59 0.88 -3.22 13.41
CA GLU A 59 1.79 -2.13 13.04
C GLU A 59 1.37 -1.43 11.75
N LYS A 60 1.73 -0.15 11.61
CA LYS A 60 1.56 0.56 10.34
C LYS A 60 2.46 -0.05 9.28
N HIS A 61 1.89 -0.34 8.11
CA HIS A 61 2.56 -0.98 6.98
C HIS A 61 2.15 -0.29 5.67
N CYS A 62 3.11 -0.14 4.75
CA CYS A 62 2.85 0.35 3.40
C CYS A 62 3.69 -0.40 2.36
N ASP A 63 3.10 -0.56 1.18
CA ASP A 63 3.76 -1.01 -0.04
C ASP A 63 3.79 0.14 -1.03
N LEU A 64 4.96 0.40 -1.63
CA LEU A 64 5.18 1.39 -2.67
C LEU A 64 5.79 0.70 -3.89
N ASP A 65 5.01 0.61 -4.95
CA ASP A 65 5.38 -0.08 -6.19
C ASP A 65 5.59 0.97 -7.31
N ILE A 66 6.78 1.07 -7.89
CA ILE A 66 7.07 2.04 -8.96
C ILE A 66 6.94 1.36 -10.34
N ASP A 67 5.98 1.83 -11.17
CA ASP A 67 5.64 1.20 -12.46
C ASP A 67 6.82 1.14 -13.43
N LYS A 68 7.52 2.28 -13.59
CA LYS A 68 8.71 2.40 -14.44
C LYS A 68 9.77 3.19 -13.71
N SER A 69 10.97 2.65 -13.67
CA SER A 69 12.15 3.26 -13.06
C SER A 69 12.62 4.55 -13.75
N LYS A 70 12.10 4.87 -14.94
CA LYS A 70 12.42 6.10 -15.67
C LYS A 70 11.23 6.67 -16.44
N ILE A 71 11.13 8.00 -16.46
CA ILE A 71 10.30 8.75 -17.40
C ILE A 71 11.16 9.09 -18.62
N VAL A 72 10.80 8.56 -19.79
CA VAL A 72 11.42 8.97 -21.06
C VAL A 72 10.58 10.08 -21.66
N MET A 73 11.16 11.27 -21.79
CA MET A 73 10.47 12.42 -22.36
C MET A 73 10.55 12.40 -23.89
N GLN A 74 9.45 12.72 -24.54
CA GLN A 74 9.35 12.77 -26.00
C GLN A 74 8.86 14.15 -26.45
N LYS A 75 9.27 14.56 -27.65
CA LYS A 75 8.85 15.81 -28.25
C LYS A 75 7.33 15.82 -28.43
N ASN A 76 6.67 16.82 -27.88
CA ASN A 76 5.29 17.16 -28.19
C ASN A 76 5.27 17.92 -29.54
N LEU A 77 4.33 17.56 -30.41
CA LEU A 77 4.18 18.18 -31.73
C LEU A 77 3.71 19.63 -31.63
N ILE A 78 3.12 20.03 -30.50
CA ILE A 78 2.64 21.39 -30.26
C ILE A 78 3.62 22.11 -29.32
N GLY A 79 4.15 23.25 -29.76
CA GLY A 79 4.99 24.14 -28.94
C GLY A 79 6.42 23.65 -28.68
N GLY A 80 6.85 22.53 -29.28
CA GLY A 80 8.24 22.05 -29.22
C GLY A 80 8.72 21.60 -27.83
N LYS A 81 7.84 21.60 -26.83
CA LYS A 81 8.09 21.09 -25.47
C LYS A 81 8.23 19.58 -25.50
N TRP A 82 8.94 19.03 -24.53
CA TRP A 82 9.03 17.60 -24.35
C TRP A 82 8.28 17.19 -23.09
N SER A 83 7.62 16.05 -23.11
CA SER A 83 6.91 15.54 -21.95
C SER A 83 6.99 14.03 -21.86
N GLY A 84 6.80 13.51 -20.66
CA GLY A 84 6.71 12.08 -20.40
C GLY A 84 5.95 11.83 -19.11
N GLN A 85 5.50 10.60 -18.92
CA GLN A 85 4.80 10.19 -17.70
C GLN A 85 5.21 8.79 -17.24
N SER A 86 5.10 8.57 -15.94
CA SER A 86 5.16 7.27 -15.28
C SER A 86 4.18 7.27 -14.11
N GLY A 87 4.13 6.20 -13.33
CA GLY A 87 3.27 6.08 -12.17
C GLY A 87 3.91 5.25 -11.06
N PHE A 88 3.22 5.25 -9.93
CA PHE A 88 3.50 4.38 -8.81
C PHE A 88 2.21 4.11 -8.03
N ASP A 89 2.15 2.93 -7.43
CA ASP A 89 1.04 2.46 -6.61
C ASP A 89 1.41 2.50 -5.13
N VAL A 90 0.45 2.87 -4.29
CA VAL A 90 0.59 2.84 -2.84
C VAL A 90 -0.56 2.07 -2.21
N ARG A 91 -0.21 1.12 -1.34
CA ARG A 91 -1.11 0.45 -0.40
C ARG A 91 -0.63 0.74 1.01
N ALA A 92 -1.54 1.08 1.92
CA ALA A 92 -1.20 1.35 3.30
C ALA A 92 -2.36 0.96 4.21
N ASN A 93 -2.07 0.46 5.41
CA ASN A 93 -3.08 0.07 6.40
C ASN A 93 -3.48 1.20 7.37
N ALA A 94 -2.99 2.42 7.13
CA ALA A 94 -3.26 3.61 7.93
C ALA A 94 -3.33 4.86 7.04
N PRO A 95 -3.91 5.98 7.53
CA PRO A 95 -3.78 7.27 6.86
C PRO A 95 -2.30 7.63 6.65
N TYR A 96 -1.98 8.24 5.51
CA TYR A 96 -0.61 8.59 5.14
C TYR A 96 -0.55 9.83 4.25
N SER A 97 0.63 10.41 4.10
CA SER A 97 0.96 11.41 3.09
C SER A 97 2.19 10.95 2.29
N LEU A 98 2.50 11.66 1.19
CA LEU A 98 3.71 11.41 0.42
C LEU A 98 4.70 12.55 0.62
N ASN A 99 5.91 12.21 1.03
CA ASN A 99 7.04 13.11 0.96
C ASN A 99 7.65 13.02 -0.45
N ILE A 100 7.46 14.08 -1.24
CA ILE A 100 7.84 14.12 -2.65
C ILE A 100 8.93 15.17 -2.86
N THR A 101 10.04 14.76 -3.47
CA THR A 101 11.07 15.68 -3.99
C THR A 101 11.06 15.64 -5.50
N LYS A 102 10.94 16.81 -6.13
CA LYS A 102 10.83 16.94 -7.59
C LYS A 102 12.01 17.74 -8.14
N PRO A 103 12.61 17.34 -9.26
CA PRO A 103 13.61 18.18 -9.93
C PRO A 103 12.90 19.38 -10.59
N SER A 104 13.50 20.57 -10.47
CA SER A 104 13.11 21.77 -11.23
C SER A 104 13.91 21.94 -12.52
N THR A 105 15.05 21.25 -12.61
CA THR A 105 15.89 21.18 -13.81
C THR A 105 16.32 19.74 -14.06
N LEU A 106 16.61 19.43 -15.31
CA LEU A 106 17.39 18.27 -15.71
C LEU A 106 18.80 18.75 -16.06
N ASP A 107 19.81 18.09 -15.54
CA ASP A 107 21.22 18.45 -15.72
C ASP A 107 21.83 17.60 -16.83
N ASN A 108 22.59 18.21 -17.74
CA ASN A 108 23.30 17.47 -18.78
C ASN A 108 24.40 16.61 -18.14
N GLU A 109 24.49 15.34 -18.53
CA GLU A 109 25.50 14.42 -17.99
C GLU A 109 26.94 14.73 -18.40
N ILE A 110 27.12 15.48 -19.49
CA ILE A 110 28.43 15.87 -20.02
C ILE A 110 28.88 17.22 -19.44
N ASP A 111 27.96 18.17 -19.33
CA ASP A 111 28.21 19.52 -18.78
C ASP A 111 27.07 19.97 -17.85
N ALA A 112 27.26 19.80 -16.55
CA ALA A 112 26.25 20.12 -15.54
C ALA A 112 25.87 21.62 -15.46
N SER A 113 26.61 22.51 -16.12
CA SER A 113 26.21 23.92 -16.28
C SER A 113 25.03 24.07 -17.25
N GLN A 114 24.86 23.12 -18.18
CA GLN A 114 23.72 23.05 -19.10
C GLN A 114 22.53 22.37 -18.43
N LYS A 115 21.44 23.11 -18.30
CA LYS A 115 20.24 22.69 -17.58
C LYS A 115 18.99 22.92 -18.42
N ILE A 116 18.06 21.97 -18.36
CA ILE A 116 16.72 22.11 -18.95
C ILE A 116 15.70 22.27 -17.81
N PRO A 117 15.03 23.44 -17.69
CA PRO A 117 13.95 23.63 -16.73
C PRO A 117 12.76 22.70 -17.03
N VAL A 118 12.22 22.09 -15.98
CA VAL A 118 11.08 21.17 -16.06
C VAL A 118 10.06 21.44 -14.97
N ASN A 119 8.80 21.24 -15.31
CA ASN A 119 7.71 21.10 -14.36
C ASN A 119 7.42 19.61 -14.15
N VAL A 120 7.30 19.21 -12.89
CA VAL A 120 6.96 17.82 -12.53
C VAL A 120 5.74 17.83 -11.62
N ASP A 121 4.68 17.19 -12.07
CA ASP A 121 3.41 17.09 -11.36
C ASP A 121 3.11 15.66 -10.96
N THR A 122 2.56 15.50 -9.76
CA THR A 122 2.06 14.23 -9.25
C THR A 122 0.56 14.33 -9.16
N LYS A 123 -0.17 13.35 -9.70
CA LYS A 123 -1.63 13.30 -9.71
C LYS A 123 -2.14 12.05 -9.04
N LEU A 124 -3.27 12.17 -8.35
CA LEU A 124 -4.09 11.06 -7.90
C LEU A 124 -5.40 11.09 -8.70
N GLY A 125 -5.56 10.16 -9.64
CA GLY A 125 -6.62 10.23 -10.64
C GLY A 125 -6.51 11.53 -11.47
N LEU A 126 -7.57 12.35 -11.46
CA LEU A 126 -7.63 13.60 -12.22
C LEU A 126 -7.05 14.82 -11.49
N PHE A 127 -6.79 14.69 -10.18
CA PHE A 127 -6.42 15.82 -9.33
C PHE A 127 -4.92 15.87 -9.06
N ASN A 128 -4.35 17.08 -9.01
CA ASN A 128 -2.98 17.27 -8.55
C ASN A 128 -2.87 16.91 -7.07
N TYR A 129 -1.88 16.10 -6.73
CA TYR A 129 -1.51 15.80 -5.36
C TYR A 129 -0.48 16.81 -4.86
N THR A 130 -0.83 17.55 -3.81
CA THR A 130 -0.01 18.64 -3.25
C THR A 130 0.35 18.41 -1.78
N GLY A 131 0.47 17.14 -1.35
CA GLY A 131 0.91 16.78 0.01
C GLY A 131 -0.21 16.55 1.02
N ALA A 132 -1.46 16.38 0.58
CA ALA A 132 -2.58 16.09 1.47
C ALA A 132 -2.41 14.75 2.20
N VAL A 133 -2.88 14.68 3.45
CA VAL A 133 -3.05 13.40 4.15
C VAL A 133 -4.22 12.66 3.53
N LEU A 134 -3.96 11.41 3.16
CA LEU A 134 -4.88 10.50 2.51
C LEU A 134 -5.44 9.54 3.57
N PRO A 135 -6.76 9.38 3.67
CA PRO A 135 -7.34 8.44 4.62
C PRO A 135 -7.00 6.99 4.23
N TYR A 136 -7.09 6.08 5.21
CA TYR A 136 -7.02 4.65 4.93
C TYR A 136 -8.05 4.24 3.86
N THR A 137 -7.65 3.31 3.00
CA THR A 137 -8.53 2.61 2.09
C THR A 137 -7.97 1.21 1.87
N SER A 138 -8.85 0.22 1.70
CA SER A 138 -8.47 -1.14 1.33
C SER A 138 -8.01 -1.27 -0.12
N SER A 139 -8.21 -0.23 -0.94
CA SER A 139 -7.85 -0.22 -2.37
C SER A 139 -6.48 0.40 -2.61
N THR A 140 -5.76 -0.13 -3.59
CA THR A 140 -4.54 0.50 -4.11
C THR A 140 -4.84 1.90 -4.65
N ARG A 141 -3.98 2.87 -4.33
CA ARG A 141 -4.00 4.19 -4.95
C ARG A 141 -2.90 4.31 -5.98
N THR A 142 -3.29 4.60 -7.22
CA THR A 142 -2.37 4.83 -8.33
C THR A 142 -2.12 6.32 -8.50
N PHE A 143 -0.85 6.69 -8.53
CA PHE A 143 -0.39 8.05 -8.78
C PHE A 143 0.26 8.14 -10.15
N THR A 144 0.04 9.24 -10.86
CA THR A 144 0.73 9.55 -12.11
C THR A 144 1.73 10.68 -11.88
N VAL A 145 2.96 10.49 -12.32
CA VAL A 145 4.00 11.52 -12.36
C VAL A 145 4.21 11.96 -13.80
N LYS A 146 3.95 13.24 -14.08
CA LYS A 146 4.16 13.84 -15.40
C LYS A 146 5.30 14.85 -15.31
N ALA A 147 6.27 14.73 -16.21
CA ALA A 147 7.33 15.72 -16.40
C ALA A 147 7.14 16.42 -17.75
N GLU A 148 7.35 17.73 -17.80
CA GLU A 148 7.26 18.54 -19.01
C GLU A 148 8.30 19.67 -19.00
N THR A 149 8.93 19.95 -20.13
CA THR A 149 9.87 21.08 -20.24
C THR A 149 9.12 22.41 -20.20
N VAL A 150 9.71 23.41 -19.54
CA VAL A 150 9.06 24.73 -19.38
C VAL A 150 8.93 25.45 -20.73
N SER A 151 9.93 25.29 -21.61
CA SER A 151 9.99 25.88 -22.96
C SER A 151 10.33 24.81 -24.01
N ALA A 152 10.36 25.21 -25.29
CA ALA A 152 10.77 24.33 -26.38
C ALA A 152 12.23 23.90 -26.20
N VAL A 153 12.51 22.61 -26.36
CA VAL A 153 13.84 22.06 -26.09
C VAL A 153 14.91 22.61 -27.05
N SER A 154 14.52 22.97 -28.28
CA SER A 154 15.40 23.62 -29.27
C SER A 154 16.05 24.91 -28.78
N ASP A 155 15.42 25.59 -27.82
CA ASP A 155 15.83 26.92 -27.38
C ASP A 155 16.85 26.86 -26.23
N MET A 156 17.05 25.67 -25.66
CA MET A 156 17.79 25.47 -24.42
C MET A 156 18.82 24.33 -24.49
N ALA A 157 18.58 23.32 -25.32
CA ALA A 157 19.30 22.06 -25.22
C ALA A 157 20.58 22.04 -26.07
N HIS A 158 21.69 21.76 -25.38
CA HIS A 158 22.90 21.20 -25.99
C HIS A 158 22.78 19.69 -26.14
N TRP A 159 23.60 19.09 -27.00
CA TRP A 159 23.64 17.65 -27.18
C TRP A 159 23.98 16.92 -25.88
N GLY A 160 23.45 15.72 -25.71
CA GLY A 160 23.66 14.90 -24.52
C GLY A 160 22.37 14.45 -23.86
N THR A 161 22.54 13.68 -22.79
CA THR A 161 21.43 13.21 -21.96
C THR A 161 21.27 14.16 -20.78
N TYR A 162 20.04 14.54 -20.48
CA TYR A 162 19.72 15.33 -19.29
C TYR A 162 19.00 14.45 -18.26
N LYS A 163 19.39 14.56 -16.99
CA LYS A 163 18.83 13.75 -15.90
C LYS A 163 18.38 14.60 -14.72
N GLY A 164 17.35 14.12 -14.05
CA GLY A 164 16.85 14.61 -12.78
C GLY A 164 16.18 13.47 -12.04
N THR A 165 16.06 13.59 -10.73
CA THR A 165 15.51 12.51 -9.90
C THR A 165 14.26 12.98 -9.17
N TYR A 166 13.14 12.32 -9.47
CA TYR A 166 11.94 12.38 -8.65
C TYR A 166 12.06 11.35 -7.52
N LYS A 167 11.82 11.77 -6.27
CA LYS A 167 11.80 10.87 -5.11
C LYS A 167 10.43 10.92 -4.45
N VAL A 168 9.98 9.78 -3.97
CA VAL A 168 8.75 9.64 -3.21
C VAL A 168 8.98 8.71 -2.03
N ALA A 169 8.43 9.06 -0.88
CA ALA A 169 8.37 8.23 0.31
C ALA A 169 6.99 8.34 0.97
N VAL A 170 6.50 7.24 1.55
CA VAL A 170 5.26 7.23 2.34
C VAL A 170 5.57 7.72 3.75
N ALA A 171 4.74 8.61 4.29
CA ALA A 171 4.84 9.14 5.64
C ALA A 171 3.52 8.93 6.39
N PHE A 172 3.60 8.28 7.56
CA PHE A 172 2.47 7.89 8.41
C PHE A 172 2.10 8.87 9.52
#